data_AF-A0A422MQV2-F1
#
_entry.id   AF-A0A422MQV2-F1
#
_cell.length_a   1.000
_cell.length_b   1.000
_cell.length_c   1.000
_cell.angle_alpha   90.00
_cell.angle_beta   90.00
_cell.angle_gamma   90.00
#
_symmetry.space_group_name_H-M   'P 1'
#
loop_
_entity.id
_entity.type
_entity.pdbx_description
1 polymer ?
#
loop_
_entity_poly.entity_id
_entity_poly.type
_entity_poly.pdbx_seq_one_letter_code
_entity_poly.pdbx_strand_id
1 'polypeptide(L)'
;MSFAGLQKRLQKKVASTAAVTGASSSSEANLDPAPFASTIYDAATREARANHEERKRQRSPDEEKKLAKNVTVNDGAGHANVPSEQLPAERARPKNLTETEFLERRCLAEEVVLQCAGAMLRSMEPATTTSSTAVIKNESEAYYLSGLPAPLCQFLEQRLQRSSNATAMSIDACEEEEHELLSALKVALKSTNNEQVAFPQHLESLIIILRTLWLALCWHWAIALCGTEGSESRENGWSYNVYLLSRHALPDVVLTTRGRDVTLALEAWKVAYHVRQNVLDFLAYILHDVGVVLRFSQSDDSRTHEESRIVPLKLVDSIFQMVQHLRRRDFAACRQIYVDLTMGTANWKLGLFSGGEVHMRRSMERIERRRIEHLLHNERAVRILHVLRELVDFVQKNEVALLHSGIFATERPKKEHS
;
A
#
# COMPACT_ATOMS: atom_id res chain seq x y z
N MET A 1 -16.30 -28.59 5.15
CA MET A 1 -16.00 -30.04 5.26
C MET A 1 -14.85 -30.21 6.23
N SER A 2 -15.02 -30.95 7.33
CA SER A 2 -13.97 -31.13 8.35
C SER A 2 -12.92 -32.13 7.87
N PHE A 3 -11.68 -31.93 8.32
CA PHE A 3 -10.54 -32.81 8.03
C PHE A 3 -10.83 -34.28 8.41
N ALA A 4 -11.52 -34.48 9.53
CA ALA A 4 -12.00 -35.79 9.98
C ALA A 4 -12.98 -36.46 8.99
N GLY A 5 -13.80 -35.69 8.29
CA GLY A 5 -14.72 -36.19 7.27
C GLY A 5 -14.00 -36.66 6.00
N LEU A 6 -12.90 -35.99 5.62
CA LEU A 6 -12.07 -36.37 4.48
C LEU A 6 -11.28 -37.65 4.77
N GLN A 7 -10.73 -37.76 5.98
CA GLN A 7 -9.99 -38.95 6.44
C GLN A 7 -10.88 -40.21 6.45
N LYS A 8 -12.12 -40.12 6.94
CA LYS A 8 -13.08 -41.24 6.92
C LYS A 8 -13.43 -41.68 5.49
N ARG A 9 -13.55 -40.73 4.54
CA ARG A 9 -13.84 -41.06 3.13
C ARG A 9 -12.67 -41.76 2.46
N LEU A 10 -11.44 -41.29 2.70
CA LEU A 10 -10.23 -41.92 2.17
C LEU A 10 -10.04 -43.33 2.72
N GLN A 11 -10.23 -43.53 4.02
CA GLN A 11 -10.16 -44.87 4.64
C GLN A 11 -11.21 -45.83 4.07
N LYS A 12 -12.46 -45.37 3.87
CA LYS A 12 -13.53 -46.19 3.28
C LYS A 12 -13.20 -46.62 1.84
N LYS A 13 -12.51 -45.76 1.08
CA LYS A 13 -12.16 -46.01 -0.33
C LYS A 13 -10.95 -46.95 -0.46
N VAL A 14 -9.98 -46.87 0.45
CA VAL A 14 -8.86 -47.83 0.53
C VAL A 14 -9.40 -49.24 0.85
N ALA A 15 -10.34 -49.35 1.80
CA ALA A 15 -10.99 -50.62 2.13
C ALA A 15 -11.78 -51.23 0.96
N SER A 16 -12.46 -50.42 0.14
CA SER A 16 -13.17 -50.92 -1.04
C SER A 16 -12.24 -51.37 -2.17
N THR A 17 -11.03 -50.82 -2.26
CA THR A 17 -10.07 -51.16 -3.33
C THR A 17 -9.33 -52.47 -3.03
N ALA A 18 -9.08 -52.76 -1.75
CA ALA A 18 -8.52 -54.03 -1.29
C ALA A 18 -9.51 -55.21 -1.45
N ALA A 19 -10.82 -54.97 -1.35
CA ALA A 19 -11.84 -55.99 -1.52
C ALA A 19 -12.04 -56.45 -2.99
N VAL A 20 -11.64 -55.63 -3.97
CA VAL A 20 -11.80 -55.92 -5.41
C VAL A 20 -10.61 -56.69 -5.99
N THR A 21 -9.47 -56.73 -5.30
CA THR A 21 -8.23 -57.39 -5.78
C THR A 21 -8.00 -58.80 -5.22
N GLY A 22 -8.94 -59.33 -4.42
CA GLY A 22 -8.81 -60.61 -3.70
C GLY A 22 -9.49 -61.84 -4.33
N ALA A 23 -9.82 -61.86 -5.61
CA ALA A 23 -10.48 -63.02 -6.23
C ALA A 23 -10.01 -63.30 -7.67
N SER A 24 -8.88 -63.97 -7.84
CA SER A 24 -8.65 -65.04 -8.84
C SER A 24 -7.22 -65.61 -8.77
N SER A 25 -7.14 -66.91 -8.50
CA SER A 25 -6.03 -67.87 -8.67
C SER A 25 -5.45 -67.86 -10.10
N SER A 26 -4.23 -68.27 -10.47
CA SER A 26 -3.16 -69.10 -9.86
C SER A 26 -1.94 -69.09 -10.81
N SER A 27 -0.71 -69.05 -10.27
CA SER A 27 0.43 -69.95 -10.56
C SER A 27 1.78 -69.28 -10.28
N GLU A 28 2.73 -70.11 -9.89
CA GLU A 28 3.97 -69.87 -9.15
C GLU A 28 5.05 -69.10 -9.92
N ALA A 29 5.80 -68.23 -9.21
CA ALA A 29 7.25 -68.36 -9.04
C ALA A 29 7.81 -67.26 -8.10
N ASN A 30 8.67 -67.69 -7.18
CA ASN A 30 9.37 -66.93 -6.15
C ASN A 30 10.12 -65.68 -6.65
N LEU A 31 10.10 -64.62 -5.83
CA LEU A 31 11.26 -63.85 -5.34
C LEU A 31 10.76 -62.72 -4.41
N ASP A 32 11.15 -62.76 -3.13
CA ASP A 32 11.04 -61.65 -2.15
C ASP A 32 11.87 -60.42 -2.60
N PRO A 33 11.61 -59.15 -2.15
CA PRO A 33 11.22 -58.78 -0.77
C PRO A 33 10.32 -57.52 -0.56
N ALA A 34 9.93 -57.32 0.71
CA ALA A 34 9.69 -56.04 1.42
C ALA A 34 8.29 -55.38 1.42
N PRO A 35 7.94 -54.67 2.52
CA PRO A 35 6.57 -54.41 2.94
C PRO A 35 6.07 -53.06 2.44
N PHE A 36 5.00 -53.04 1.63
CA PHE A 36 4.27 -51.81 1.35
C PHE A 36 2.84 -51.92 1.86
N ALA A 37 2.67 -51.66 3.15
CA ALA A 37 1.40 -51.18 3.67
C ALA A 37 1.16 -49.80 3.02
N SER A 38 0.30 -49.76 2.00
CA SER A 38 -0.03 -48.52 1.28
C SER A 38 -0.53 -47.47 2.27
N THR A 39 0.26 -46.42 2.48
CA THR A 39 -0.11 -45.38 3.43
C THR A 39 -1.20 -44.48 2.82
N ILE A 40 -2.02 -43.87 3.68
CA ILE A 40 -3.08 -42.91 3.28
C ILE A 40 -2.49 -41.77 2.42
N TYR A 41 -1.21 -41.45 2.61
CA TYR A 41 -0.47 -40.50 1.78
C TYR A 41 -0.35 -40.97 0.33
N ASP A 42 -0.01 -42.23 0.07
CA ASP A 42 0.14 -42.75 -1.30
C ASP A 42 -1.18 -42.73 -2.10
N ALA A 43 -2.30 -42.90 -1.40
CA ALA A 43 -3.63 -42.78 -1.98
C ALA A 43 -3.97 -41.31 -2.32
N ALA A 44 -3.65 -40.38 -1.41
CA ALA A 44 -3.86 -38.95 -1.63
C ALA A 44 -2.98 -38.41 -2.78
N THR A 45 -1.73 -38.86 -2.89
CA THR A 45 -0.82 -38.44 -3.98
C THR A 45 -1.29 -38.96 -5.34
N ARG A 46 -1.85 -40.18 -5.40
CA ARG A 46 -2.47 -40.72 -6.62
C ARG A 46 -3.72 -39.94 -7.03
N GLU A 47 -4.59 -39.61 -6.08
CA GLU A 47 -5.82 -38.85 -6.35
C GLU A 47 -5.51 -37.41 -6.78
N ALA A 48 -4.49 -36.77 -6.20
CA ALA A 48 -4.03 -35.46 -6.62
C ALA A 48 -3.47 -35.48 -8.06
N ARG A 49 -2.71 -36.52 -8.44
CA ARG A 49 -2.21 -36.69 -9.80
C ARG A 49 -3.32 -36.95 -10.82
N ALA A 50 -4.30 -37.78 -10.49
CA ALA A 50 -5.44 -38.06 -11.36
C ALA A 50 -6.30 -36.81 -11.62
N ASN A 51 -6.59 -36.02 -10.58
CA ASN A 51 -7.36 -34.78 -10.72
C ASN A 51 -6.60 -33.64 -11.42
N HIS A 52 -5.26 -33.70 -11.47
CA HIS A 52 -4.46 -32.68 -12.16
C HIS A 52 -4.55 -32.81 -13.68
N GLU A 53 -4.63 -34.02 -14.22
CA GLU A 53 -4.83 -34.24 -15.67
C GLU A 53 -6.22 -33.82 -16.13
N GLU A 54 -7.29 -34.06 -15.34
CA GLU A 54 -8.66 -33.61 -15.66
C GLU A 54 -8.86 -32.09 -15.56
N ARG A 55 -7.97 -31.35 -14.89
CA ARG A 55 -8.07 -29.89 -14.71
C ARG A 55 -7.27 -29.07 -15.72
N LYS A 56 -6.73 -29.68 -16.78
CA LYS A 56 -6.30 -28.95 -17.98
C LYS A 56 -7.54 -28.37 -18.68
N ARG A 57 -8.06 -27.27 -18.16
CA ARG A 57 -8.97 -26.40 -18.90
C ARG A 57 -8.27 -26.03 -20.21
N GLN A 58 -8.91 -26.33 -21.33
CA GLN A 58 -8.49 -25.82 -22.63
C GLN A 58 -8.36 -24.30 -22.53
N ARG A 59 -7.15 -23.78 -22.75
CA ARG A 59 -6.96 -22.36 -23.05
C ARG A 59 -7.73 -22.08 -24.34
N SER A 60 -8.41 -20.94 -24.38
CA SER A 60 -9.10 -20.40 -25.55
C SER A 60 -8.24 -20.47 -26.81
N PRO A 61 -8.79 -20.89 -27.97
CA PRO A 61 -8.01 -21.06 -29.19
C PRO A 61 -7.84 -19.71 -29.87
N ASP A 62 -6.75 -18.97 -29.60
CA ASP A 62 -6.36 -17.84 -30.49
C ASP A 62 -4.88 -17.40 -30.44
N GLU A 63 -4.00 -18.07 -29.68
CA GLU A 63 -2.61 -17.59 -29.52
C GLU A 63 -1.53 -18.47 -30.19
N GLU A 64 -1.89 -19.53 -30.92
CA GLU A 64 -0.91 -20.47 -31.51
C GLU A 64 -0.59 -20.25 -33.00
N LYS A 65 -1.06 -19.16 -33.61
CA LYS A 65 -0.82 -18.88 -35.05
C LYS A 65 0.14 -17.74 -35.39
N LYS A 66 0.89 -17.20 -34.43
CA LYS A 66 1.85 -16.10 -34.68
C LYS A 66 3.34 -16.43 -34.53
N LEU A 67 3.70 -17.71 -34.38
CA LEU A 67 5.11 -18.12 -34.27
C LEU A 67 5.54 -19.14 -35.32
N ALA A 68 5.13 -18.95 -36.58
CA ALA A 68 5.72 -19.70 -37.70
C ALA A 68 5.46 -18.99 -39.04
N LYS A 69 6.32 -18.02 -39.36
CA LYS A 69 6.78 -17.67 -40.72
C LYS A 69 7.46 -16.31 -40.67
N ASN A 70 8.78 -16.31 -40.74
CA ASN A 70 9.57 -15.28 -41.41
C ASN A 70 10.94 -15.89 -41.73
N VAL A 71 10.98 -16.68 -42.80
CA VAL A 71 12.19 -16.98 -43.56
C VAL A 71 11.95 -16.43 -44.96
N THR A 72 12.70 -15.37 -45.25
CA THR A 72 13.08 -14.71 -46.51
C THR A 72 12.57 -15.27 -47.85
N VAL A 73 12.03 -14.38 -48.71
CA VAL A 73 12.38 -14.25 -50.15
C VAL A 73 12.15 -12.78 -50.58
N ASN A 74 13.19 -12.18 -51.19
CA ASN A 74 13.16 -10.90 -51.93
C ASN A 74 12.39 -11.07 -53.25
N ASP A 75 11.60 -10.08 -53.66
CA ASP A 75 11.70 -9.44 -54.98
C ASP A 75 10.61 -8.36 -55.20
N GLY A 76 11.07 -7.19 -55.66
CA GLY A 76 10.44 -6.45 -56.76
C GLY A 76 9.20 -5.57 -56.53
N ALA A 77 9.39 -4.28 -56.82
CA ALA A 77 8.43 -3.30 -57.36
C ALA A 77 7.67 -2.36 -56.41
N GLY A 78 8.23 -1.14 -56.31
CA GLY A 78 7.59 0.17 -56.46
C GLY A 78 6.22 0.45 -55.86
N HIS A 79 6.15 1.41 -54.93
CA HIS A 79 5.47 2.69 -55.16
C HIS A 79 5.79 3.70 -54.05
N ALA A 80 5.95 4.95 -54.45
CA ALA A 80 6.30 6.10 -53.63
C ALA A 80 5.12 6.61 -52.78
N ASN A 81 5.36 6.99 -51.52
CA ASN A 81 5.29 8.38 -51.04
C ASN A 81 5.20 8.50 -49.50
N VAL A 82 5.76 9.63 -49.04
CA VAL A 82 5.64 10.32 -47.73
C VAL A 82 6.68 9.92 -46.66
N PRO A 83 7.57 10.86 -46.24
CA PRO A 83 8.55 10.62 -45.19
C PRO A 83 7.88 10.74 -43.82
N SER A 84 7.88 9.63 -43.07
CA SER A 84 7.62 9.60 -41.64
C SER A 84 8.96 9.81 -40.92
N GLU A 85 9.18 10.99 -40.35
CA GLU A 85 10.23 11.21 -39.36
C GLU A 85 9.87 10.46 -38.07
N GLN A 86 10.11 9.15 -38.06
CA GLN A 86 10.25 8.39 -36.83
C GLN A 86 11.71 8.49 -36.38
N LEU A 87 11.97 9.45 -35.49
CA LEU A 87 13.12 9.39 -34.59
C LEU A 87 13.06 8.05 -33.85
N PRO A 88 14.12 7.23 -33.87
CA PRO A 88 14.12 5.99 -33.13
C PRO A 88 14.09 6.34 -31.64
N ALA A 89 13.03 5.90 -30.96
CA ALA A 89 12.97 5.85 -29.50
C ALA A 89 14.05 4.87 -29.02
N GLU A 90 15.27 5.39 -28.90
CA GLU A 90 16.34 4.77 -28.16
C GLU A 90 15.85 4.65 -26.72
N ARG A 91 15.33 3.47 -26.36
CA ARG A 91 14.98 3.14 -24.98
C ARG A 91 16.27 3.23 -24.17
N ALA A 92 16.53 4.41 -23.63
CA ALA A 92 17.61 4.65 -22.70
C ALA A 92 17.50 3.57 -21.61
N ARG A 93 18.47 2.66 -21.56
CA ARG A 93 18.57 1.74 -20.44
C ARG A 93 18.62 2.59 -19.18
N PRO A 94 17.83 2.27 -18.14
CA PRO A 94 17.90 3.02 -16.89
C PRO A 94 19.35 3.00 -16.41
N LYS A 95 19.95 4.19 -16.28
CA LYS A 95 21.30 4.32 -15.77
C LYS A 95 21.25 3.91 -14.31
N ASN A 96 21.89 2.78 -13.98
CA ASN A 96 22.09 2.42 -12.59
C ASN A 96 22.92 3.52 -11.93
N LEU A 97 22.48 3.99 -10.77
CA LEU A 97 23.21 4.96 -9.97
C LEU A 97 24.54 4.34 -9.56
N THR A 98 25.59 5.14 -9.63
CA THR A 98 26.86 4.83 -8.98
C THR A 98 26.67 4.78 -7.46
N GLU A 99 27.56 4.11 -6.74
CA GLU A 99 27.50 4.06 -5.27
C GLU A 99 27.53 5.46 -4.65
N THR A 100 28.31 6.38 -5.21
CA THR A 100 28.40 7.78 -4.78
C THR A 100 27.08 8.51 -4.98
N GLU A 101 26.47 8.41 -6.17
CA GLU A 101 25.17 9.04 -6.45
C GLU A 101 24.06 8.46 -5.56
N PHE A 102 24.06 7.13 -5.37
CA PHE A 102 23.12 6.47 -4.47
C PHE A 102 23.22 7.00 -3.04
N LEU A 103 24.45 7.08 -2.51
CA LEU A 103 24.69 7.58 -1.15
C LEU A 103 24.30 9.04 -1.01
N GLU A 104 24.60 9.88 -2.00
CA GLU A 104 24.18 11.29 -2.02
C GLU A 104 22.65 11.43 -1.98
N ARG A 105 21.93 10.68 -2.83
CA ARG A 105 20.47 10.67 -2.84
C ARG A 105 19.88 10.20 -1.52
N ARG A 106 20.46 9.15 -0.92
CA ARG A 106 20.02 8.63 0.37
C ARG A 106 20.24 9.64 1.49
N CYS A 107 21.43 10.24 1.57
CA CYS A 107 21.76 11.27 2.56
C CYS A 107 20.85 12.49 2.43
N LEU A 108 20.56 12.92 1.19
CA LEU A 108 19.58 13.97 0.93
C LEU A 108 18.20 13.59 1.47
N ALA A 109 17.72 12.38 1.20
CA ALA A 109 16.42 11.92 1.67
C ALA A 109 16.36 11.88 3.21
N GLU A 110 17.37 11.32 3.86
CA GLU A 110 17.47 11.26 5.33
C GLU A 110 17.41 12.67 5.95
N GLU A 111 18.25 13.59 5.45
CA GLU A 111 18.30 14.98 5.92
C GLU A 111 16.95 15.69 5.76
N VAL A 112 16.38 15.64 4.56
CA VAL A 112 15.15 16.38 4.23
C VAL A 112 13.95 15.83 4.97
N VAL A 113 13.81 14.50 5.07
CA VAL A 113 12.71 13.86 5.78
C VAL A 113 12.74 14.20 7.27
N LEU A 114 13.92 14.20 7.90
CA LEU A 114 14.08 14.61 9.30
C LEU A 114 13.78 16.10 9.49
N GLN A 115 14.20 16.97 8.56
CA GLN A 115 13.86 18.39 8.60
C GLN A 115 12.34 18.61 8.42
N CYS A 116 11.68 17.86 7.54
CA CYS A 116 10.23 17.88 7.39
C CYS A 116 9.51 17.46 8.67
N ALA A 117 9.96 16.39 9.33
CA ALA A 117 9.41 15.95 10.61
C ALA A 117 9.56 17.05 11.68
N GLY A 118 10.74 17.67 11.79
CA GLY A 118 11.00 18.77 12.72
C GLY A 118 10.19 20.03 12.42
N ALA A 119 10.01 20.38 11.15
CA ALA A 119 9.17 21.51 10.74
C ALA A 119 7.69 21.28 11.07
N MET A 120 7.19 20.06 10.82
CA MET A 120 5.81 19.68 11.14
C MET A 120 5.58 19.62 12.65
N LEU A 121 6.55 19.14 13.42
CA LEU A 121 6.47 19.16 14.89
C LEU A 121 6.23 20.58 15.41
N ARG A 122 7.03 21.56 14.94
CA ARG A 122 6.88 22.97 15.31
C ARG A 122 5.53 23.56 14.89
N SER A 123 4.97 23.12 13.76
CA SER A 123 3.66 23.61 13.28
C SER A 123 2.47 22.99 14.01
N MET A 124 2.67 21.86 14.70
CA MET A 124 1.66 21.19 15.52
C MET A 124 1.62 21.70 16.98
N GLU A 125 2.59 22.50 17.40
CA GLU A 125 2.56 23.14 18.73
C GLU A 125 1.45 24.21 18.81
N PRO A 126 0.71 24.29 19.94
CA PRO A 126 -0.38 25.23 20.09
C PRO A 126 0.13 26.67 20.10
N ALA A 127 -0.52 27.55 19.32
CA ALA A 127 -0.09 28.93 19.21
C ALA A 127 -0.22 29.72 20.52
N THR A 128 0.89 30.30 20.97
CA THR A 128 0.91 31.25 22.08
C THR A 128 0.47 32.63 21.58
N THR A 129 -0.84 32.87 21.65
CA THR A 129 -1.49 34.19 21.83
C THR A 129 -1.44 35.29 20.76
N THR A 130 -0.94 35.07 19.55
CA THR A 130 -1.15 36.06 18.46
C THR A 130 -1.65 35.41 17.19
N SER A 131 -2.99 35.28 17.10
CA SER A 131 -3.69 34.89 15.88
C SER A 131 -3.80 36.12 14.96
N SER A 132 -3.08 36.10 13.84
CA SER A 132 -3.36 36.98 12.72
C SER A 132 -4.50 36.37 11.91
N THR A 133 -5.64 37.06 11.85
CA THR A 133 -6.72 36.73 10.91
C THR A 133 -6.31 37.24 9.53
N ALA A 134 -5.62 36.41 8.75
CA ALA A 134 -5.38 36.70 7.35
C ALA A 134 -6.71 36.69 6.58
N VAL A 135 -6.90 37.68 5.69
CA VAL A 135 -8.06 37.74 4.80
C VAL A 135 -7.80 36.78 3.64
N ILE A 136 -8.75 35.87 3.47
CA ILE A 136 -8.58 34.57 2.83
C ILE A 136 -9.07 34.62 1.35
N LYS A 137 -8.11 34.45 0.43
CA LYS A 137 -8.07 34.66 -1.05
C LYS A 137 -8.50 33.53 -2.01
N ASN A 138 -7.65 32.50 -2.08
CA ASN A 138 -7.30 31.74 -3.30
C ASN A 138 -6.82 30.30 -2.98
N GLU A 139 -6.72 29.40 -3.96
CA GLU A 139 -6.22 28.01 -3.80
C GLU A 139 -4.85 27.87 -3.10
N SER A 140 -3.99 28.89 -3.17
CA SER A 140 -2.74 29.02 -2.40
C SER A 140 -2.93 28.98 -0.87
N GLU A 141 -4.16 29.14 -0.41
CA GLU A 141 -4.58 29.15 0.98
C GLU A 141 -4.76 27.77 1.58
N ALA A 142 -5.19 26.80 0.77
CA ALA A 142 -5.24 25.40 1.22
C ALA A 142 -3.84 24.94 1.67
N TYR A 143 -2.80 25.39 0.96
CA TYR A 143 -1.41 25.07 1.30
C TYR A 143 -1.01 25.74 2.59
N TYR A 144 -1.29 27.04 2.72
CA TYR A 144 -0.96 27.81 3.90
C TYR A 144 -1.65 27.24 5.17
N LEU A 145 -2.95 26.93 5.09
CA LEU A 145 -3.72 26.36 6.21
C LEU A 145 -3.29 24.92 6.55
N SER A 146 -2.94 24.13 5.54
CA SER A 146 -2.46 22.76 5.74
C SER A 146 -1.21 22.72 6.62
N GLY A 147 -0.37 23.76 6.58
CA GLY A 147 0.94 23.80 7.22
C GLY A 147 1.97 22.86 6.56
N LEU A 148 1.64 22.31 5.38
CA LEU A 148 2.57 21.53 4.57
C LEU A 148 3.44 22.46 3.70
N PRO A 149 4.70 22.08 3.41
CA PRO A 149 5.54 22.82 2.47
C PRO A 149 4.92 22.86 1.07
N ALA A 150 5.00 24.01 0.39
CA ALA A 150 4.43 24.19 -0.95
C ALA A 150 4.86 23.13 -1.98
N PRO A 151 6.14 22.68 -2.05
CA PRO A 151 6.53 21.61 -2.96
C PRO A 151 5.78 20.29 -2.71
N LEU A 152 5.48 19.97 -1.45
CA LEU A 152 4.70 18.78 -1.11
C LEU A 152 3.25 18.93 -1.59
N CYS A 153 2.64 20.09 -1.38
CA CYS A 153 1.27 20.32 -1.84
C CYS A 153 1.14 20.18 -3.36
N GLN A 154 2.06 20.80 -4.11
CA GLN A 154 2.11 20.69 -5.58
C GLN A 154 2.29 19.24 -6.03
N PHE A 155 3.19 18.50 -5.38
CA PHE A 155 3.39 17.09 -5.66
C PHE A 155 2.13 16.24 -5.39
N LEU A 156 1.44 16.48 -4.28
CA LEU A 156 0.20 15.79 -3.94
C LEU A 156 -0.93 16.08 -4.95
N GLU A 157 -1.06 17.31 -5.42
CA GLU A 157 -2.01 17.65 -6.46
C GLU A 157 -1.69 17.01 -7.81
N GLN A 158 -0.41 17.02 -8.20
CA GLN A 158 0.03 16.34 -9.42
C GLN A 158 -0.28 14.85 -9.36
N ARG A 159 -0.07 14.20 -8.19
CA ARG A 159 -0.45 12.80 -7.99
C ARG A 159 -1.95 12.57 -8.13
N LEU A 160 -2.77 13.50 -7.63
CA LEU A 160 -4.23 13.40 -7.76
C LEU A 160 -4.70 13.50 -9.22
N GLN A 161 -4.05 14.36 -10.01
CA GLN A 161 -4.37 14.57 -11.43
C GLN A 161 -3.95 13.40 -12.32
N ARG A 162 -3.03 12.54 -11.87
CA ARG A 162 -2.70 11.29 -12.58
C ARG A 162 -3.93 10.39 -12.53
N SER A 163 -4.68 10.39 -13.62
CA SER A 163 -5.90 9.59 -13.77
C SER A 163 -5.67 8.15 -13.30
N SER A 164 -6.68 7.54 -12.69
CA SER A 164 -6.69 6.12 -12.27
C SER A 164 -6.32 5.13 -13.39
N ASN A 165 -6.22 5.59 -14.64
CA ASN A 165 -5.88 4.82 -15.84
C ASN A 165 -4.43 5.05 -16.33
N ALA A 166 -3.61 5.83 -15.61
CA ALA A 166 -2.17 5.89 -15.83
C ALA A 166 -1.51 4.60 -15.32
N THR A 167 -1.69 3.58 -16.14
CA THR A 167 -1.09 2.24 -16.15
C THR A 167 0.34 2.25 -15.63
N ALA A 168 0.56 1.60 -14.47
CA ALA A 168 1.84 1.10 -13.99
C ALA A 168 3.06 2.00 -14.30
N MET A 169 3.18 3.13 -13.60
CA MET A 169 4.48 3.82 -13.58
C MET A 169 5.55 2.85 -13.07
N SER A 170 6.71 2.84 -13.73
CA SER A 170 7.85 2.08 -13.22
C SER A 170 8.22 2.61 -11.83
N ILE A 171 8.71 1.72 -10.96
CA ILE A 171 9.24 2.11 -9.65
C ILE A 171 10.29 3.23 -9.81
N ASP A 172 11.06 3.18 -10.90
CA ASP A 172 12.11 4.12 -11.27
C ASP A 172 11.57 5.53 -11.48
N ALA A 173 10.47 5.67 -12.23
CA ALA A 173 9.84 6.96 -12.46
C ALA A 173 9.35 7.58 -11.14
N CYS A 174 8.74 6.76 -10.28
CA CYS A 174 8.31 7.21 -8.96
C CYS A 174 9.51 7.58 -8.05
N GLU A 175 10.61 6.82 -8.10
CA GLU A 175 11.83 7.12 -7.32
C GLU A 175 12.49 8.44 -7.76
N GLU A 176 12.50 8.74 -9.06
CA GLU A 176 13.00 10.04 -9.57
C GLU A 176 12.09 11.19 -9.12
N GLU A 177 10.76 11.05 -9.23
CA GLU A 177 9.83 12.08 -8.76
C GLU A 177 9.94 12.36 -7.26
N GLU A 178 10.14 11.30 -6.45
CA GLU A 178 10.40 11.47 -5.02
C GLU A 178 11.73 12.18 -4.76
N HIS A 179 12.76 11.91 -5.57
CA HIS A 179 14.05 12.60 -5.47
C HIS A 179 13.94 14.09 -5.85
N GLU A 180 13.17 14.42 -6.90
CA GLU A 180 12.85 15.80 -7.27
C GLU A 180 12.07 16.51 -6.17
N LEU A 181 11.05 15.86 -5.59
CA LEU A 181 10.29 16.37 -4.45
C LEU A 181 11.22 16.69 -3.27
N LEU A 182 12.08 15.74 -2.88
CA LEU A 182 13.01 15.94 -1.76
C LEU A 182 13.99 17.09 -2.03
N SER A 183 14.45 17.23 -3.26
CA SER A 183 15.31 18.33 -3.68
C SER A 183 14.60 19.68 -3.56
N ALA A 184 13.34 19.77 -4.01
CA ALA A 184 12.51 20.96 -3.88
C ALA A 184 12.19 21.28 -2.41
N LEU A 185 11.90 20.26 -1.60
CA LEU A 185 11.67 20.40 -0.16
C LEU A 185 12.90 20.94 0.57
N LYS A 186 14.10 20.47 0.23
CA LYS A 186 15.36 20.99 0.81
C LYS A 186 15.50 22.50 0.59
N VAL A 187 15.12 22.99 -0.58
CA VAL A 187 15.17 24.43 -0.90
C VAL A 187 14.09 25.18 -0.12
N ALA A 188 12.86 24.67 -0.08
CA ALA A 188 11.75 25.32 0.60
C ALA A 188 11.94 25.42 2.12
N LEU A 189 12.45 24.36 2.76
CA LEU A 189 12.67 24.30 4.21
C LEU A 189 13.69 25.34 4.70
N LYS A 190 14.66 25.75 3.86
CA LYS A 190 15.62 26.82 4.19
C LYS A 190 14.96 28.21 4.28
N SER A 191 13.84 28.40 3.59
CA SER A 191 13.15 29.69 3.48
C SER A 191 11.90 29.79 4.36
N THR A 192 11.57 28.73 5.12
CA THR A 192 10.29 28.66 5.82
C THR A 192 10.39 29.41 7.17
N ASN A 193 9.79 30.60 7.23
CA ASN A 193 9.41 31.21 8.50
C ASN A 193 8.15 30.50 8.99
N ASN A 194 8.25 29.77 10.10
CA ASN A 194 7.13 29.04 10.69
C ASN A 194 6.12 30.02 11.31
N GLU A 195 5.26 30.60 10.50
CA GLU A 195 4.08 31.30 11.00
C GLU A 195 3.02 30.28 11.39
N GLN A 196 2.60 30.30 12.66
CA GLN A 196 1.49 29.49 13.12
C GLN A 196 0.18 30.11 12.64
N VAL A 197 -0.54 29.37 11.82
CA VAL A 197 -1.81 29.82 11.24
C VAL A 197 -2.96 29.23 12.04
N ALA A 198 -3.82 30.11 12.56
CA ALA A 198 -5.11 29.70 13.10
C ALA A 198 -6.00 29.26 11.93
N PHE A 199 -6.49 28.02 11.96
CA PHE A 199 -7.39 27.50 10.93
C PHE A 199 -8.85 27.42 11.44
N PRO A 200 -9.84 27.53 10.55
CA PRO A 200 -11.25 27.39 10.89
C PRO A 200 -11.59 26.02 11.51
N GLN A 201 -12.52 25.98 12.46
CA GLN A 201 -12.97 24.75 13.14
C GLN A 201 -13.51 23.69 12.15
N HIS A 202 -14.16 24.11 11.07
CA HIS A 202 -14.71 23.17 10.08
C HIS A 202 -13.63 22.43 9.26
N LEU A 203 -12.38 22.89 9.29
CA LEU A 203 -11.23 22.22 8.65
C LEU A 203 -10.37 21.44 9.64
N GLU A 204 -10.63 21.58 10.94
CA GLU A 204 -9.77 21.04 12.00
C GLU A 204 -9.52 19.55 11.84
N SER A 205 -10.56 18.76 11.59
CA SER A 205 -10.43 17.31 11.40
C SER A 205 -9.49 16.96 10.23
N LEU A 206 -9.66 17.60 9.08
CA LEU A 206 -8.87 17.34 7.88
C LEU A 206 -7.40 17.77 8.07
N ILE A 207 -7.17 18.95 8.65
CA ILE A 207 -5.81 19.46 8.89
C ILE A 207 -5.09 18.58 9.91
N ILE A 208 -5.75 18.14 10.98
CA ILE A 208 -5.14 17.24 11.99
C ILE A 208 -4.81 15.88 11.37
N ILE A 209 -5.70 15.30 10.56
CA ILE A 209 -5.41 14.06 9.83
C ILE A 209 -4.17 14.25 8.95
N LEU A 210 -4.17 15.29 8.12
CA LEU A 210 -3.11 15.58 7.16
C LEU A 210 -1.75 15.75 7.84
N ARG A 211 -1.67 16.61 8.88
CA ARG A 211 -0.42 16.89 9.61
C ARG A 211 0.10 15.66 10.36
N THR A 212 -0.79 14.93 11.04
CA THR A 212 -0.39 13.77 11.85
C THR A 212 0.11 12.63 10.96
N LEU A 213 -0.58 12.35 9.85
CA LEU A 213 -0.18 11.30 8.93
C LEU A 213 1.08 11.66 8.15
N TRP A 214 1.25 12.93 7.77
CA TRP A 214 2.51 13.41 7.18
C TRP A 214 3.67 13.23 8.16
N LEU A 215 3.53 13.65 9.42
CA LEU A 215 4.56 13.47 10.44
C LEU A 215 4.91 11.99 10.64
N ALA A 216 3.90 11.13 10.79
CA ALA A 216 4.10 9.68 10.91
C ALA A 216 4.78 9.09 9.66
N LEU A 217 4.44 9.57 8.46
CA LEU A 217 5.09 9.16 7.22
C LEU A 217 6.57 9.58 7.18
N CYS A 218 6.91 10.79 7.62
CA CYS A 218 8.30 11.22 7.70
C CYS A 218 9.12 10.28 8.59
N TRP A 219 8.62 9.93 9.77
CA TRP A 219 9.33 9.01 10.66
C TRP A 219 9.42 7.59 10.10
N HIS A 220 8.35 7.11 9.48
CA HIS A 220 8.35 5.84 8.78
C HIS A 220 9.40 5.80 7.65
N TRP A 221 9.50 6.89 6.88
CA TRP A 221 10.49 7.02 5.81
C TRP A 221 11.92 7.11 6.37
N ALA A 222 12.16 7.90 7.41
CA ALA A 222 13.47 8.01 8.05
C ALA A 222 13.96 6.64 8.57
N ILE A 223 13.11 5.91 9.29
CA ILE A 223 13.46 4.57 9.80
C ILE A 223 13.70 3.57 8.66
N ALA A 224 12.91 3.62 7.58
CA ALA A 224 13.14 2.76 6.42
C ALA A 224 14.48 3.06 5.71
N LEU A 225 14.92 4.32 5.68
CA LEU A 225 16.21 4.71 5.11
C LEU A 225 17.37 4.24 5.99
N CYS A 226 17.29 4.46 7.30
CA CYS A 226 18.38 4.20 8.24
C CYS A 226 18.47 2.72 8.69
N GLY A 227 17.35 1.99 8.67
CA GLY A 227 17.23 0.68 9.30
C GLY A 227 16.92 0.78 10.80
N THR A 228 16.82 -0.37 11.46
CA THR A 228 16.60 -0.46 12.92
C THR A 228 17.77 0.14 13.70
N GLU A 229 17.49 1.08 14.62
CA GLU A 229 18.47 1.62 15.56
C GLU A 229 19.05 0.51 16.45
N GLY A 230 20.37 0.30 16.43
CA GLY A 230 21.05 -0.63 17.34
C GLY A 230 22.24 -1.40 16.75
N SER A 231 22.40 -1.44 15.42
CA SER A 231 23.63 -1.95 14.78
C SER A 231 24.47 -0.78 14.29
N GLU A 232 25.75 -0.73 14.68
CA GLU A 232 26.73 0.24 14.14
C GLU A 232 26.82 0.17 12.61
N SER A 233 26.40 -0.97 12.05
CA SER A 233 26.20 -1.18 10.64
C SER A 233 24.75 -0.83 10.26
N ARG A 234 24.54 0.21 9.43
CA ARG A 234 23.24 0.62 8.85
C ARG A 234 22.67 -0.41 7.85
N GLU A 235 22.87 -1.70 8.13
CA GLU A 235 22.76 -2.80 7.17
C GLU A 235 21.33 -3.27 6.92
N ASN A 236 20.41 -2.88 7.81
CA ASN A 236 18.99 -3.23 7.71
C ASN A 236 18.13 -2.13 7.03
N GLY A 237 18.75 -1.04 6.57
CA GLY A 237 18.08 0.07 5.88
C GLY A 237 18.24 0.02 4.36
N TRP A 238 17.97 1.16 3.71
CA TRP A 238 18.22 1.32 2.28
C TRP A 238 19.72 1.46 2.00
N SER A 239 20.37 0.36 1.65
CA SER A 239 21.80 0.29 1.34
C SER A 239 22.04 0.07 -0.16
N TYR A 240 23.27 0.34 -0.61
CA TYR A 240 23.62 0.21 -2.03
C TYR A 240 23.49 -1.24 -2.52
N ASN A 241 23.79 -2.23 -1.67
CA ASN A 241 23.54 -3.65 -1.99
C ASN A 241 22.05 -3.95 -2.19
N VAL A 242 21.18 -3.35 -1.37
CA VAL A 242 19.72 -3.53 -1.49
C VAL A 242 19.22 -2.88 -2.80
N TYR A 243 19.76 -1.71 -3.15
CA TYR A 243 19.53 -1.08 -4.45
C TYR A 243 20.02 -1.95 -5.61
N LEU A 244 21.26 -2.45 -5.59
CA LEU A 244 21.76 -3.33 -6.62
C LEU A 244 20.90 -4.60 -6.77
N LEU A 245 20.41 -5.17 -5.66
CA LEU A 245 19.50 -6.30 -5.71
C LEU A 245 18.16 -5.93 -6.35
N SER A 246 17.60 -4.76 -6.06
CA SER A 246 16.35 -4.28 -6.70
C SER A 246 16.52 -4.08 -8.21
N ARG A 247 17.76 -3.78 -8.65
CA ARG A 247 18.17 -3.62 -10.05
C ARG A 247 18.68 -4.90 -10.73
N HIS A 248 18.60 -6.05 -10.04
CA HIS A 248 19.15 -7.32 -10.54
C HIS A 248 20.65 -7.24 -10.90
N ALA A 249 21.40 -6.42 -10.18
CA ALA A 249 22.81 -6.09 -10.42
C ALA A 249 23.70 -6.40 -9.20
N LEU A 250 23.22 -7.20 -8.24
CA LEU A 250 24.00 -7.54 -7.04
C LEU A 250 25.16 -8.51 -7.39
N PRO A 251 26.41 -8.25 -6.97
CA PRO A 251 27.53 -9.15 -7.24
C PRO A 251 27.37 -10.53 -6.58
N ASP A 252 27.83 -11.58 -7.28
CA ASP A 252 27.74 -12.98 -6.81
C ASP A 252 28.41 -13.22 -5.44
N VAL A 253 29.51 -12.51 -5.16
CA VAL A 253 30.20 -12.58 -3.87
C VAL A 253 29.30 -12.11 -2.73
N VAL A 254 28.50 -11.06 -2.94
CA VAL A 254 27.57 -10.54 -1.94
C VAL A 254 26.33 -11.43 -1.85
N LEU A 255 25.84 -11.94 -2.98
CA LEU A 255 24.74 -12.91 -3.03
C LEU A 255 25.04 -14.16 -2.19
N THR A 256 26.26 -14.68 -2.26
CA THR A 256 26.67 -15.90 -1.54
C THR A 256 26.96 -15.66 -0.05
N THR A 257 27.53 -14.52 0.32
CA THR A 257 27.91 -14.23 1.71
C THR A 257 26.80 -13.57 2.53
N ARG A 258 26.01 -12.68 1.92
CA ARG A 258 25.02 -11.83 2.59
C ARG A 258 23.67 -11.75 1.86
N GLY A 259 23.44 -12.57 0.84
CA GLY A 259 22.26 -12.45 -0.02
C GLY A 259 20.93 -12.55 0.74
N ARG A 260 20.87 -13.35 1.81
CA ARG A 260 19.67 -13.46 2.66
C ARG A 260 19.32 -12.13 3.34
N ASP A 261 20.31 -11.48 3.96
CA ASP A 261 20.10 -10.22 4.69
C ASP A 261 19.71 -9.10 3.73
N VAL A 262 20.39 -9.02 2.57
CA VAL A 262 20.06 -8.04 1.52
C VAL A 262 18.66 -8.27 0.96
N THR A 263 18.22 -9.54 0.84
CA THR A 263 16.86 -9.87 0.39
C THR A 263 15.81 -9.45 1.42
N LEU A 264 16.03 -9.72 2.71
CA LEU A 264 15.12 -9.29 3.77
C LEU A 264 15.03 -7.76 3.85
N ALA A 265 16.16 -7.06 3.70
CA ALA A 265 16.17 -5.60 3.64
C ALA A 265 15.44 -5.06 2.39
N LEU A 266 15.55 -5.74 1.24
CA LEU A 266 14.77 -5.38 0.04
C LEU A 266 13.27 -5.57 0.24
N GLU A 267 12.85 -6.66 0.89
CA GLU A 267 11.44 -6.88 1.22
C GLU A 267 10.92 -5.80 2.17
N ALA A 268 11.68 -5.49 3.22
CA ALA A 268 11.34 -4.42 4.16
C ALA A 268 11.22 -3.06 3.44
N TRP A 269 12.17 -2.74 2.54
CA TRP A 269 12.11 -1.53 1.73
C TRP A 269 10.90 -1.50 0.80
N LYS A 270 10.56 -2.61 0.13
CA LYS A 270 9.38 -2.69 -0.75
C LYS A 270 8.08 -2.47 0.02
N VAL A 271 7.97 -3.03 1.22
CA VAL A 271 6.82 -2.79 2.10
C VAL A 271 6.78 -1.32 2.51
N ALA A 272 7.90 -0.76 2.96
CA ALA A 272 7.96 0.64 3.36
C ALA A 272 7.65 1.61 2.20
N TYR A 273 8.15 1.31 1.00
CA TYR A 273 7.86 2.02 -0.23
C TYR A 273 6.37 1.97 -0.56
N HIS A 274 5.74 0.80 -0.45
CA HIS A 274 4.30 0.63 -0.68
C HIS A 274 3.47 1.48 0.28
N VAL A 275 3.78 1.44 1.58
CA VAL A 275 3.14 2.29 2.59
C VAL A 275 3.29 3.76 2.19
N ARG A 276 4.51 4.19 1.85
CA ARG A 276 4.80 5.58 1.45
C ARG A 276 3.95 6.04 0.27
N GLN A 277 3.92 5.28 -0.82
CA GLN A 277 3.13 5.64 -2.00
C GLN A 277 1.65 5.80 -1.68
N ASN A 278 1.06 4.85 -0.96
CA ASN A 278 -0.36 4.89 -0.66
C ASN A 278 -0.72 5.98 0.37
N VAL A 279 0.16 6.27 1.35
CA VAL A 279 -0.07 7.39 2.28
C VAL A 279 -0.02 8.70 1.52
N LEU A 280 0.93 8.88 0.59
CA LEU A 280 0.97 10.08 -0.27
C LEU A 280 -0.31 10.23 -1.09
N ASP A 281 -0.84 9.15 -1.66
CA ASP A 281 -2.13 9.17 -2.37
C ASP A 281 -3.28 9.57 -1.44
N PHE A 282 -3.28 9.08 -0.20
CA PHE A 282 -4.30 9.46 0.79
C PHE A 282 -4.19 10.92 1.20
N LEU A 283 -2.98 11.41 1.46
CA LEU A 283 -2.73 12.82 1.77
C LEU A 283 -3.19 13.72 0.63
N ALA A 284 -3.06 13.30 -0.63
CA ALA A 284 -3.59 14.02 -1.78
C ALA A 284 -5.12 14.14 -1.75
N TYR A 285 -5.86 13.09 -1.36
CA TYR A 285 -7.32 13.20 -1.20
C TYR A 285 -7.71 14.15 -0.07
N ILE A 286 -7.02 14.08 1.07
CA ILE A 286 -7.32 14.96 2.20
C ILE A 286 -6.99 16.42 1.86
N LEU A 287 -5.87 16.68 1.18
CA LEU A 287 -5.50 18.03 0.74
C LEU A 287 -6.53 18.58 -0.26
N HIS A 288 -6.99 17.76 -1.21
CA HIS A 288 -8.06 18.14 -2.12
C HIS A 288 -9.34 18.50 -1.36
N ASP A 289 -9.75 17.67 -0.41
CA ASP A 289 -10.96 17.91 0.36
C ASP A 289 -10.84 19.17 1.24
N VAL A 290 -9.64 19.51 1.74
CA VAL A 290 -9.39 20.82 2.36
C VAL A 290 -9.69 21.96 1.38
N GLY A 291 -9.18 21.88 0.15
CA GLY A 291 -9.43 22.88 -0.89
C GLY A 291 -10.90 22.96 -1.33
N VAL A 292 -11.61 21.83 -1.37
CA VAL A 292 -13.07 21.78 -1.62
C VAL A 292 -13.81 22.51 -0.50
N VAL A 293 -13.55 22.15 0.76
CA VAL A 293 -14.25 22.76 1.90
C VAL A 293 -13.97 24.26 2.00
N LEU A 294 -12.75 24.70 1.71
CA LEU A 294 -12.40 26.13 1.68
C LEU A 294 -13.19 26.90 0.62
N ARG A 295 -13.22 26.41 -0.62
CA ARG A 295 -13.95 27.04 -1.73
C ARG A 295 -15.44 27.16 -1.42
N PHE A 296 -15.99 26.12 -0.80
CA PHE A 296 -17.42 26.03 -0.53
C PHE A 296 -17.86 26.71 0.76
N SER A 297 -16.98 26.94 1.73
CA SER A 297 -17.27 27.72 2.94
C SER A 297 -17.66 29.19 2.63
N GLN A 298 -17.50 29.63 1.39
CA GLN A 298 -17.87 30.97 0.90
C GLN A 298 -19.23 30.98 0.15
N SER A 299 -19.89 29.83 -0.04
CA SER A 299 -21.14 29.70 -0.78
C SER A 299 -22.20 28.94 0.04
N ASP A 300 -23.46 29.39 0.00
CA ASP A 300 -24.55 28.89 0.86
C ASP A 300 -25.13 27.50 0.46
N ASP A 301 -24.55 26.82 -0.54
CA ASP A 301 -25.19 25.65 -1.17
C ASP A 301 -24.69 24.31 -0.62
N SER A 302 -25.08 24.03 0.64
CA SER A 302 -24.64 22.87 1.45
C SER A 302 -24.70 21.49 0.80
N ARG A 303 -25.56 21.28 -0.19
CA ARG A 303 -25.78 19.95 -0.81
C ARG A 303 -24.74 19.57 -1.86
N THR A 304 -24.17 20.55 -2.56
CA THR A 304 -23.10 20.29 -3.56
C THR A 304 -21.74 20.01 -2.92
N HIS A 305 -21.60 20.33 -1.63
CA HIS A 305 -20.35 20.22 -0.88
C HIS A 305 -19.97 18.79 -0.50
N GLU A 306 -20.94 17.88 -0.35
CA GLU A 306 -20.66 16.47 -0.05
C GLU A 306 -20.27 15.68 -1.32
N GLU A 307 -20.91 15.99 -2.45
CA GLU A 307 -20.67 15.30 -3.73
C GLU A 307 -19.31 15.64 -4.34
N SER A 308 -18.74 16.80 -3.99
CA SER A 308 -17.43 17.25 -4.49
C SER A 308 -16.24 16.71 -3.69
N ARG A 309 -16.47 16.10 -2.51
CA ARG A 309 -15.40 15.50 -1.70
C ARG A 309 -15.06 14.12 -2.20
N ILE A 310 -13.77 13.78 -2.12
CA ILE A 310 -13.31 12.43 -2.44
C ILE A 310 -13.58 11.49 -1.26
N VAL A 311 -13.34 11.97 -0.04
CA VAL A 311 -13.52 11.16 1.19
C VAL A 311 -14.89 11.50 1.81
N PRO A 312 -15.79 10.51 1.98
CA PRO A 312 -17.07 10.73 2.63
C PRO A 312 -16.92 11.26 4.06
N LEU A 313 -17.79 12.18 4.48
CA LEU A 313 -17.75 12.82 5.81
C LEU A 313 -17.65 11.83 6.97
N LYS A 314 -18.48 10.78 6.97
CA LYS A 314 -18.47 9.74 8.02
C LYS A 314 -17.13 9.00 8.11
N LEU A 315 -16.45 8.85 6.97
CA LEU A 315 -15.13 8.24 6.89
C LEU A 315 -14.07 9.20 7.47
N VAL A 316 -14.16 10.49 7.15
CA VAL A 316 -13.29 11.53 7.73
C VAL A 316 -13.42 11.55 9.26
N ASP A 317 -14.64 11.55 9.80
CA ASP A 317 -14.86 11.55 11.26
C ASP A 317 -14.24 10.34 11.94
N SER A 318 -14.39 9.16 11.35
CA SER A 318 -13.82 7.91 11.87
C SER A 318 -12.29 7.92 11.81
N ILE A 319 -11.71 8.41 10.70
CA ILE A 319 -10.26 8.55 10.55
C ILE A 319 -9.72 9.58 11.53
N PHE A 320 -10.42 10.70 11.73
CA PHE A 320 -10.06 11.71 12.72
C PHE A 320 -10.02 11.13 14.13
N GLN A 321 -11.04 10.38 14.54
CA GLN A 321 -11.04 9.69 15.83
C GLN A 321 -9.87 8.71 15.94
N MET A 322 -9.61 7.92 14.90
CA MET A 322 -8.47 6.99 14.87
C MET A 322 -7.14 7.72 15.05
N VAL A 323 -6.95 8.87 14.38
CA VAL A 323 -5.77 9.73 14.54
C VAL A 323 -5.69 10.31 15.96
N GLN A 324 -6.80 10.73 16.56
CA GLN A 324 -6.82 11.23 17.94
C GLN A 324 -6.40 10.14 18.95
N HIS A 325 -6.91 8.91 18.79
CA HIS A 325 -6.49 7.78 19.63
C HIS A 325 -5.01 7.43 19.40
N LEU A 326 -4.52 7.52 18.16
CA LEU A 326 -3.11 7.30 17.83
C LEU A 326 -2.22 8.29 18.58
N ARG A 327 -2.58 9.58 18.56
CA ARG A 327 -1.87 10.64 19.29
C ARG A 327 -1.93 10.46 20.81
N ARG A 328 -2.96 9.81 21.34
CA ARG A 328 -3.12 9.48 22.78
C ARG A 328 -2.47 8.16 23.18
N ARG A 329 -1.82 7.45 22.25
CA ARG A 329 -1.24 6.11 22.47
C ARG A 329 -2.28 5.04 22.82
N ASP A 330 -3.55 5.26 22.47
CA ASP A 330 -4.63 4.29 22.65
C ASP A 330 -4.78 3.42 21.40
N PHE A 331 -3.80 2.55 21.18
CA PHE A 331 -3.77 1.67 20.00
C PHE A 331 -4.92 0.66 19.98
N ALA A 332 -5.49 0.32 21.14
CA ALA A 332 -6.64 -0.58 21.22
C ALA A 332 -7.89 0.07 20.62
N ALA A 333 -8.17 1.33 20.99
CA ALA A 333 -9.27 2.07 20.39
C ALA A 333 -9.05 2.35 18.89
N CYS A 334 -7.81 2.65 18.46
CA CYS A 334 -7.50 2.77 17.02
C CYS A 334 -7.89 1.51 16.24
N ARG A 335 -7.49 0.33 16.74
CA ARG A 335 -7.84 -0.96 16.11
C ARG A 335 -9.34 -1.20 16.11
N GLN A 336 -10.04 -0.85 17.20
CA GLN A 336 -11.48 -1.01 17.27
C GLN A 336 -12.19 -0.16 16.20
N ILE A 337 -11.81 1.13 16.07
CA ILE A 337 -12.35 2.01 15.03
C ILE A 337 -12.04 1.47 13.64
N TYR A 338 -10.82 0.99 13.38
CA TYR A 338 -10.47 0.35 12.11
C TYR A 338 -11.35 -0.86 11.79
N VAL A 339 -11.61 -1.72 12.79
CA VAL A 339 -12.51 -2.87 12.63
C VAL A 339 -13.94 -2.41 12.36
N ASP A 340 -14.42 -1.39 13.07
CA ASP A 340 -15.76 -0.84 12.88
C ASP A 340 -15.92 -0.19 11.50
N LEU A 341 -14.86 0.41 10.97
CA LEU A 341 -14.82 1.03 9.65
C LEU A 341 -14.78 0.00 8.51
N THR A 342 -13.97 -1.04 8.66
CA THR A 342 -13.77 -2.07 7.63
C THR A 342 -14.90 -3.08 7.61
N MET A 343 -15.38 -3.49 8.77
CA MET A 343 -16.42 -4.52 8.91
C MET A 343 -17.81 -3.93 9.08
N GLY A 344 -17.91 -2.65 9.44
CA GLY A 344 -19.17 -1.98 9.73
C GLY A 344 -19.89 -2.52 10.97
N THR A 345 -21.03 -1.89 11.27
CA THR A 345 -22.12 -2.46 12.08
C THR A 345 -23.01 -3.40 11.27
N ALA A 346 -22.63 -3.69 10.02
CA ALA A 346 -23.37 -4.58 9.15
C ALA A 346 -23.37 -5.99 9.77
N ASN A 347 -24.56 -6.52 10.04
CA ASN A 347 -24.75 -7.89 10.55
C ASN A 347 -24.22 -9.00 9.61
N TRP A 348 -23.70 -8.64 8.43
CA TRP A 348 -23.32 -9.54 7.35
C TRP A 348 -21.88 -9.26 6.93
N LYS A 349 -20.97 -9.57 7.84
CA LYS A 349 -19.52 -9.57 7.63
C LYS A 349 -19.18 -10.70 6.67
N LEU A 350 -18.45 -10.44 5.58
CA LEU A 350 -18.25 -11.36 4.44
C LEU A 350 -18.20 -12.85 4.82
N GLY A 351 -18.97 -13.67 4.08
CA GLY A 351 -18.79 -15.13 4.14
C GLY A 351 -20.07 -15.98 4.15
N LEU A 352 -21.27 -15.40 4.17
CA LEU A 352 -22.52 -16.18 4.11
C LEU A 352 -22.97 -16.51 2.67
N PHE A 353 -22.07 -16.48 1.70
CA PHE A 353 -22.37 -16.81 0.31
C PHE A 353 -22.26 -18.31 -0.03
N SER A 354 -21.84 -19.16 0.92
CA SER A 354 -21.73 -20.61 0.69
C SER A 354 -23.05 -21.38 0.85
N GLY A 355 -24.17 -20.69 1.10
CA GLY A 355 -25.49 -21.29 1.27
C GLY A 355 -26.30 -21.43 -0.02
N GLY A 356 -25.70 -21.74 -1.18
CA GLY A 356 -26.45 -21.95 -2.43
C GLY A 356 -27.07 -20.68 -3.06
N GLU A 357 -27.40 -20.81 -4.36
CA GLU A 357 -27.83 -19.72 -5.26
C GLU A 357 -29.03 -18.91 -4.72
N VAL A 358 -29.95 -19.56 -4.00
CA VAL A 358 -31.16 -18.92 -3.44
C VAL A 358 -30.84 -17.97 -2.30
N HIS A 359 -29.88 -18.32 -1.43
CA HIS A 359 -29.48 -17.46 -0.32
C HIS A 359 -28.61 -16.30 -0.79
N MET A 360 -27.85 -16.50 -1.88
CA MET A 360 -27.09 -15.43 -2.53
C MET A 360 -28.03 -14.37 -3.13
N ARG A 361 -29.07 -14.78 -3.88
CA ARG A 361 -30.04 -13.85 -4.49
C ARG A 361 -30.78 -13.01 -3.44
N ARG A 362 -31.26 -13.62 -2.35
CA ARG A 362 -31.96 -12.92 -1.26
C ARG A 362 -31.05 -12.00 -0.44
N SER A 363 -29.77 -12.31 -0.33
CA SER A 363 -28.78 -11.48 0.37
C SER A 363 -28.38 -10.29 -0.48
N MET A 364 -28.10 -10.49 -1.78
CA MET A 364 -27.86 -9.40 -2.74
C MET A 364 -29.05 -8.46 -2.83
N GLU A 365 -30.27 -8.99 -2.96
CA GLU A 365 -31.49 -8.19 -2.99
C GLU A 365 -31.70 -7.39 -1.69
N ARG A 366 -31.28 -7.91 -0.53
CA ARG A 366 -31.36 -7.17 0.75
C ARG A 366 -30.27 -6.10 0.89
N ILE A 367 -29.06 -6.36 0.38
CA ILE A 367 -27.97 -5.37 0.32
C ILE A 367 -28.39 -4.22 -0.58
N GLU A 368 -28.96 -4.53 -1.75
CA GLU A 368 -29.49 -3.58 -2.72
C GLU A 368 -30.67 -2.78 -2.15
N ARG A 369 -31.66 -3.44 -1.53
CA ARG A 369 -32.81 -2.77 -0.89
C ARG A 369 -32.43 -1.89 0.29
N ARG A 370 -31.39 -2.24 1.04
CA ARG A 370 -30.95 -1.45 2.22
C ARG A 370 -29.86 -0.43 1.89
N ARG A 371 -29.41 -0.34 0.63
CA ARG A 371 -28.30 0.51 0.19
C ARG A 371 -27.12 0.44 1.16
N ILE A 372 -26.75 -0.78 1.57
CA ILE A 372 -25.62 -0.97 2.49
C ILE A 372 -24.35 -0.76 1.65
N GLU A 373 -23.86 0.48 1.64
CA GLU A 373 -22.56 0.83 1.08
C GLU A 373 -21.47 0.21 1.97
N HIS A 374 -21.15 -1.05 1.71
CA HIS A 374 -20.07 -1.71 2.41
C HIS A 374 -18.76 -1.25 1.77
N LEU A 375 -17.90 -0.61 2.58
CA LEU A 375 -16.60 -0.05 2.18
C LEU A 375 -15.69 -1.07 1.45
N LEU A 376 -15.94 -2.37 1.68
CA LEU A 376 -15.27 -3.50 1.04
C LEU A 376 -15.60 -3.69 -0.46
N HIS A 377 -16.59 -2.97 -1.01
CA HIS A 377 -16.86 -2.96 -2.46
C HIS A 377 -15.92 -2.03 -3.24
N ASN A 378 -15.23 -1.10 -2.56
CA ASN A 378 -14.31 -0.18 -3.20
C ASN A 378 -12.87 -0.54 -2.83
N GLU A 379 -12.18 -1.24 -3.74
CA GLU A 379 -10.79 -1.69 -3.53
C GLU A 379 -9.83 -0.55 -3.17
N ARG A 380 -10.05 0.65 -3.74
CA ARG A 380 -9.23 1.83 -3.44
C ARG A 380 -9.46 2.29 -2.00
N ALA A 381 -10.70 2.32 -1.54
CA ALA A 381 -11.03 2.66 -0.14
C ALA A 381 -10.45 1.63 0.84
N VAL A 382 -10.53 0.33 0.52
CA VAL A 382 -9.94 -0.74 1.34
C VAL A 382 -8.42 -0.61 1.42
N ARG A 383 -7.76 -0.36 0.28
CA ARG A 383 -6.31 -0.17 0.20
C ARG A 383 -5.85 1.00 1.07
N ILE A 384 -6.53 2.14 0.97
CA ILE A 384 -6.25 3.33 1.80
C ILE A 384 -6.36 2.98 3.28
N LEU A 385 -7.43 2.30 3.71
CA LEU A 385 -7.59 1.92 5.11
C LEU A 385 -6.52 0.95 5.60
N HIS A 386 -6.14 -0.01 4.77
CA HIS A 386 -5.06 -0.95 5.11
C HIS A 386 -3.75 -0.22 5.35
N VAL A 387 -3.46 0.79 4.53
CA VAL A 387 -2.24 1.58 4.67
C VAL A 387 -2.26 2.44 5.93
N LEU A 388 -3.41 3.01 6.31
CA LEU A 388 -3.56 3.69 7.59
C LEU A 388 -3.29 2.73 8.76
N ARG A 389 -3.77 1.48 8.67
CA ARG A 389 -3.46 0.45 9.67
C ARG A 389 -1.97 0.11 9.70
N GLU A 390 -1.33 -0.06 8.56
CA GLU A 390 0.12 -0.33 8.50
C GLU A 390 0.93 0.79 9.16
N LEU A 391 0.52 2.05 8.97
CA LEU A 391 1.14 3.20 9.63
C LEU A 391 0.90 3.20 11.14
N VAL A 392 -0.31 2.84 11.60
CA VAL A 392 -0.60 2.69 13.04
C VAL A 392 0.22 1.55 13.65
N ASP A 393 0.31 0.41 12.98
CA ASP A 393 1.11 -0.73 13.42
C ASP A 393 2.61 -0.37 13.47
N PHE A 394 3.08 0.46 12.54
CA PHE A 394 4.43 1.04 12.58
C PHE A 394 4.64 1.93 13.80
N VAL A 395 3.73 2.88 14.07
CA VAL A 395 3.86 3.79 15.22
C VAL A 395 3.83 3.01 16.53
N GLN A 396 3.00 1.96 16.64
CA GLN A 396 2.96 1.09 17.81
C GLN A 396 4.27 0.30 17.98
N LYS A 397 4.83 -0.27 16.91
CA LYS A 397 6.10 -1.00 16.97
C LYS A 397 7.27 -0.11 17.38
N ASN A 398 7.25 1.15 16.97
CA ASN A 398 8.33 2.11 17.21
C ASN A 398 7.98 3.13 18.30
N GLU A 399 7.03 2.80 19.18
CA GLU A 399 6.50 3.74 20.18
C GLU A 399 7.60 4.40 21.01
N VAL A 400 8.58 3.62 21.46
CA VAL A 400 9.71 4.09 22.30
C VAL A 400 10.57 5.10 21.55
N ALA A 401 10.94 4.80 20.30
CA ALA A 401 11.73 5.70 19.46
C ALA A 401 10.97 6.99 19.13
N LEU A 402 9.64 6.90 19.03
CA LEU A 402 8.77 8.02 18.66
C LEU A 402 8.29 8.86 19.85
N LEU A 403 8.70 8.58 21.10
CA LEU A 403 8.25 9.37 22.25
C LEU A 403 8.54 10.87 22.12
N HIS A 404 9.70 11.23 21.56
CA HIS A 404 10.14 12.61 21.37
C HIS A 404 9.82 13.16 19.97
N SER A 405 9.13 12.38 19.14
CA SER A 405 8.78 12.75 17.76
C SER A 405 7.65 13.78 17.66
N GLY A 406 6.92 13.98 18.77
CA GLY A 406 5.71 14.80 18.89
C GLY A 406 4.52 14.33 18.07
N ILE A 407 4.55 13.09 17.56
CA ILE A 407 3.34 12.38 17.11
C ILE A 407 2.34 12.28 18.26
N PHE A 408 2.83 11.98 19.47
CA PHE A 408 1.99 11.85 20.65
C PHE A 408 1.65 13.22 21.24
N ALA A 409 0.39 13.39 21.60
CA ALA A 409 -0.05 14.60 22.29
C ALA A 409 0.59 14.62 23.69
N THR A 410 1.24 15.73 24.04
CA THR A 410 1.60 16.00 25.43
C THR A 410 0.30 16.12 26.23
N GLU A 411 0.11 15.23 27.20
CA GLU A 411 -1.05 15.30 28.07
C GLU A 411 -1.07 16.68 28.75
N ARG A 412 -2.05 17.51 28.41
CA ARG A 412 -2.30 18.70 29.23
C ARG A 412 -2.71 18.17 30.61
N PRO A 413 -2.00 18.54 31.69
CA PRO A 413 -2.44 18.15 33.01
C PRO A 413 -3.89 18.63 33.16
N LYS A 414 -4.80 17.71 33.46
CA LYS A 414 -6.19 18.03 33.76
C LYS A 414 -6.14 19.12 34.83
N LYS A 415 -6.60 20.33 34.49
CA LYS A 415 -6.89 21.34 35.51
C LYS A 415 -7.94 20.72 36.41
N GLU A 416 -7.52 20.26 37.58
CA GLU A 416 -8.41 19.93 38.67
C GLU A 416 -9.26 21.18 38.91
N HIS A 417 -10.56 21.06 38.62
CA HIS A 417 -11.54 22.05 39.04
C HIS A 417 -11.64 21.93 40.56
N SER A 418 -10.95 22.82 41.26
CA SER A 418 -11.20 23.10 42.67
C SER A 418 -12.37 24.06 42.82
#